data_AF-A0A271LE37-F1
#
_entry.id   AF-A0A271LE37-F1
#
_cell.length_a   1.000
_cell.length_b   1.000
_cell.length_c   1.000
_cell.angle_alpha   90.00
_cell.angle_beta   90.00
_cell.angle_gamma   90.00
#
_symmetry.space_group_name_H-M   'P 1'
#
loop_
_entity.id
_entity.type
_entity.pdbx_description
1 polymer ?
#
loop_
_entity_poly.entity_id
_entity_poly.type
_entity_poly.pdbx_seq_one_letter_code
_entity_poly.pdbx_strand_id
1 'polypeptide(L)' 'MAEKLGRPQSFVAKYEGGERRLDVIEFLEVTAALDADACEILSSLRS' A
#
# COMPACT_ATOMS: atom_id res chain seq x y z
N MET A 1 -4.24 -2.26 9.49
CA MET A 1 -4.26 -1.76 8.10
C MET A 1 -5.67 -1.81 7.53
N ALA A 2 -6.36 -2.96 7.58
CA ALA A 2 -7.71 -3.12 7.00
C ALA A 2 -8.74 -2.07 7.46
N GLU A 3 -8.86 -1.84 8.77
CA GLU A 3 -9.78 -0.84 9.32
C GLU A 3 -9.41 0.59 8.90
N LYS A 4 -8.12 0.93 8.88
CA LYS A 4 -7.63 2.24 8.43
C LYS A 4 -7.96 2.53 6.96
N LEU A 5 -8.00 1.47 6.13
CA LEU A 5 -8.26 1.56 4.69
C LEU A 5 -9.74 1.33 4.34
N GLY A 6 -10.60 0.96 5.30
CA GLY A 6 -11.97 0.55 5.02
C GLY A 6 -12.07 -0.68 4.10
N ARG A 7 -11.06 -1.56 4.10
CA ARG A 7 -10.97 -2.75 3.25
C ARG A 7 -11.09 -4.03 4.08
N PRO A 8 -11.55 -5.16 3.49
CA PRO A 8 -11.51 -6.45 4.16
C PRO A 8 -10.08 -6.87 4.53
N GLN A 9 -9.89 -7.56 5.66
CA GLN A 9 -8.57 -8.08 6.05
C GLN A 9 -7.95 -9.02 4.99
N SER A 10 -8.77 -9.76 4.24
CA SER A 10 -8.32 -10.61 3.14
C SER A 10 -7.72 -9.83 1.97
N PHE A 11 -8.10 -8.57 1.78
CA PHE A 11 -7.47 -7.69 0.80
C PHE A 11 -6.05 -7.34 1.25
N VAL A 12 -5.90 -6.95 2.52
CA VAL A 12 -4.61 -6.58 3.12
C VAL A 12 -3.62 -7.75 3.12
N ALA A 13 -4.07 -8.92 3.59
CA ALA A 13 -3.24 -10.11 3.65
C ALA A 13 -2.65 -10.51 2.29
N LYS A 14 -3.43 -10.35 1.20
CA LYS A 14 -2.99 -10.72 -0.15
C LYS A 14 -1.85 -9.83 -0.67
N TYR A 15 -1.90 -8.52 -0.46
CA TYR A 15 -0.84 -7.65 -0.94
C TYR A 15 0.38 -7.64 -0.01
N GLU A 16 0.19 -7.78 1.30
CA GLU A 16 1.30 -7.93 2.25
C GLU A 16 2.04 -9.26 2.03
N GLY A 17 1.31 -10.33 1.68
CA GLY A 17 1.87 -11.62 1.32
C GLY A 17 2.43 -11.70 -0.11
N GLY A 18 2.31 -10.63 -0.91
CA GLY A 18 2.80 -10.60 -2.29
C GLY A 18 1.98 -11.41 -3.31
N GLU A 19 0.86 -12.01 -2.89
CA GLU A 19 -0.07 -12.74 -3.76
C GLU A 19 -0.85 -11.82 -4.71
N ARG A 20 -0.95 -10.54 -4.37
CA ARG A 20 -1.61 -9.51 -5.19
C ARG A 20 -0.75 -8.26 -5.28
N ARG A 21 -0.62 -7.71 -6.50
CA ARG A 21 -0.02 -6.39 -6.71
C ARG A 21 -1.02 -5.29 -6.35
N LEU A 22 -0.54 -4.24 -5.70
CA LEU A 22 -1.27 -2.98 -5.56
C LEU A 22 -1.19 -2.20 -6.88
N ASP A 23 -2.30 -1.61 -7.31
CA ASP A 23 -2.24 -0.54 -8.30
C ASP A 23 -1.77 0.78 -7.66
N VAL A 24 -1.58 1.81 -8.48
CA VAL A 24 -1.03 3.10 -8.02
C VAL A 24 -1.98 3.81 -7.05
N ILE A 25 -3.29 3.72 -7.24
CA ILE A 25 -4.26 4.35 -6.33
C ILE A 25 -4.25 3.64 -4.99
N GLU A 26 -4.26 2.31 -5.00
CA GLU A 26 -4.19 1.52 -3.77
C GLU A 26 -2.86 1.73 -3.03
N PHE A 27 -1.74 1.89 -3.75
CA PHE A 27 -0.46 2.25 -3.16
C PHE A 27 -0.50 3.63 -2.47
N LEU A 28 -1.14 4.63 -3.08
CA LEU A 28 -1.34 5.95 -2.47
C LEU A 28 -2.22 5.87 -1.21
N GLU A 29 -3.29 5.08 -1.24
CA GLU A 29 -4.15 4.85 -0.07
C GLU A 29 -3.35 4.21 1.08
N VAL A 30 -2.54 3.19 0.79
CA VAL A 30 -1.71 2.49 1.77
C VAL A 30 -0.65 3.39 2.38
N THR A 31 0.08 4.15 1.55
CA THR A 31 1.14 5.07 2.02
C THR A 31 0.56 6.19 2.87
N ALA A 32 -0.57 6.77 2.49
CA ALA A 32 -1.27 7.76 3.31
C ALA A 32 -1.73 7.18 4.66
N ALA A 33 -2.25 5.96 4.69
CA ALA A 33 -2.68 5.30 5.93
C ALA A 33 -1.51 4.92 6.88
N LEU A 34 -0.28 4.90 6.34
CA LEU A 34 0.97 4.67 7.06
C LEU A 34 1.71 5.97 7.42
N ASP A 35 1.18 7.14 7.05
CA ASP A 35 1.85 8.44 7.20
C ASP A 35 3.23 8.47 6.52
N ALA A 36 3.32 7.86 5.33
CA ALA A 36 4.53 7.78 4.52
C ALA A 36 4.36 8.50 3.19
N ASP A 37 5.43 9.11 2.68
CA ASP A 37 5.43 9.78 1.38
C ASP A 37 5.65 8.76 0.24
N ALA A 38 4.65 8.64 -0.63
CA ALA A 38 4.69 7.74 -1.78
C ALA A 38 5.80 8.06 -2.78
N CYS A 39 6.08 9.35 -2.99
CA CYS A 39 7.09 9.83 -3.93
C CYS A 39 8.50 9.53 -3.41
N GLU A 40 8.75 9.64 -2.11
CA GLU A 40 10.02 9.25 -1.49
C GLU A 40 10.29 7.76 -1.66
N ILE A 41 9.28 6.92 -1.40
CA ILE A 41 9.38 5.46 -1.59
C ILE A 41 9.71 5.14 -3.05
N LEU A 42 8.96 5.70 -4.01
CA LEU A 42 9.22 5.47 -5.44
C LEU A 42 10.59 5.98 -5.88
N SER A 43 11.03 7.11 -5.34
CA SER A 43 12.35 7.68 -5.65
C SER A 43 13.47 6.79 -5.14
N SER A 44 13.31 6.15 -3.98
CA SER A 44 14.29 5.20 -3.44
C SER A 44 14.47 3.92 -4.27
N LEU A 45 13.48 3.57 -5.11
CA LEU A 45 13.53 2.40 -6.00
C LEU A 45 14.22 2.68 -7.34
N ARG A 46 14.44 3.95 -7.67
CA ARG A 46 15.11 4.38 -8.90
C ARG A 46 16.59 4.63 -8.60
N SER A 47 17.38 3.57 -8.63
CA SER A 47 18.86 3.62 -8.57
C SER A 47 19.48 4.46 -9.70
#